data_AF-A0A8S3FZ85-F1
#
_entry.id   AF-A0A8S3FZ85-F1
#
_cell.length_a   1.000
_cell.length_b   1.000
_cell.length_c   1.000
_cell.angle_alpha   90.00
_cell.angle_beta   90.00
_cell.angle_gamma   90.00
#
_symmetry.space_group_name_H-M   'P 1'
#
loop_
_entity.id
_entity.type
_entity.pdbx_description
1 polymer ?
#
loop_
_entity_poly.entity_id
_entity_poly.type
_entity_poly.pdbx_seq_one_letter_code
_entity_poly.pdbx_strand_id
1 'polypeptide(L)'
;MSFSWTSYSISQHVELAETEHKIRREGLTYLLLFYRFWLIDAQGVPDVLKLAHDVYREATSVPYMSRFVVFAKRNDPNESLVRVFCITDDKENKTLEMQEHFIEIAKSKEVEVINGNTIYLDLQSNNLQAIVKTNEQLTFTFRAFRENRLPCIFRIRDYQQDAIGRLIFSKDNGRLTSMPRTASFTMINGNLPSSPMIDPQLLQAICNLNIVLPTYDRDSLENEERIRALHAVDRGSRLDSWKSDDMYRKGEIRLTDIARSLGADWPVLAAELELTEEEVTKLMDEHGENAALHMLRYWLKSRGRDAT
;
A
#
# COMPACT_ATOMS: atom_id res chain seq x y z
N MET A 1 26.95 -23.91 -2.12
CA MET A 1 26.39 -24.37 -3.41
C MET A 1 26.80 -23.36 -4.47
N SER A 2 27.57 -23.76 -5.48
CA SER A 2 27.89 -22.90 -6.62
C SER A 2 26.87 -23.16 -7.72
N PHE A 3 26.06 -22.16 -8.06
CA PHE A 3 25.14 -22.25 -9.19
C PHE A 3 25.79 -21.58 -10.40
N SER A 4 26.14 -22.37 -11.42
CA SER A 4 26.56 -21.85 -12.72
C SER A 4 25.33 -21.72 -13.63
N TRP A 5 25.05 -20.50 -14.06
CA TRP A 5 24.03 -20.22 -15.06
C TRP A 5 24.65 -20.45 -16.43
N THR A 6 24.27 -21.54 -17.08
CA THR A 6 24.61 -21.75 -18.48
C THR A 6 23.35 -22.09 -19.26
N SER A 7 22.90 -21.11 -20.05
CA SER A 7 21.97 -21.36 -21.15
C SER A 7 22.75 -22.14 -22.21
N TYR A 8 22.54 -23.45 -22.23
CA TYR A 8 23.11 -24.30 -23.26
C TYR A 8 22.07 -24.50 -24.36
N SER A 9 22.33 -23.92 -25.53
CA SER A 9 21.82 -24.49 -26.79
C SER A 9 22.73 -25.65 -27.17
N ILE A 10 22.54 -26.80 -26.53
CA ILE A 10 23.31 -28.01 -26.88
C ILE A 10 22.57 -28.72 -28.03
N SER A 11 23.09 -28.48 -29.25
CA SER A 11 23.23 -29.57 -30.20
C SER A 11 24.34 -30.50 -29.70
N GLN A 12 24.03 -31.80 -29.71
CA GLN A 12 24.91 -32.95 -29.44
C GLN A 12 25.28 -33.27 -27.98
N HIS A 13 24.84 -34.49 -27.62
CA HIS A 13 25.33 -35.37 -26.55
C HIS A 13 25.28 -34.86 -25.11
N VAL A 14 24.14 -35.13 -24.45
CA VAL A 14 24.10 -35.38 -23.00
C VAL A 14 23.38 -36.71 -22.77
N GLU A 15 24.10 -37.60 -22.12
CA GLU A 15 23.83 -39.00 -21.81
C GLU A 15 22.68 -39.10 -20.77
N LEU A 16 21.52 -39.58 -21.21
CA LEU A 16 20.31 -39.82 -20.40
C LEU A 16 20.34 -41.27 -19.88
N ALA A 17 21.14 -41.52 -18.84
CA ALA A 17 21.48 -42.88 -18.39
C ALA A 17 20.35 -43.72 -17.75
N GLU A 18 19.08 -43.31 -17.74
CA GLU A 18 17.98 -44.18 -17.26
C GLU A 18 16.78 -44.30 -18.22
N THR A 19 16.85 -43.71 -19.41
CA THR A 19 15.80 -43.88 -20.45
C THR A 19 16.29 -44.45 -21.78
N GLU A 20 17.59 -44.78 -21.90
CA GLU A 20 18.20 -45.29 -23.15
C GLU A 20 17.73 -46.68 -23.58
N HIS A 21 17.12 -47.49 -22.71
CA HIS A 21 16.79 -48.88 -23.09
C HIS A 21 15.57 -49.04 -24.02
N LYS A 22 14.84 -47.97 -24.35
CA LYS A 22 13.65 -48.07 -25.20
C LYS A 22 13.57 -47.05 -26.34
N ILE A 23 14.71 -46.61 -26.85
CA ILE A 23 14.75 -45.77 -28.06
C ILE A 23 15.84 -46.29 -29.00
N ARG A 24 15.74 -47.56 -29.40
CA ARG A 24 16.43 -48.07 -30.58
C ARG A 24 15.42 -48.70 -31.52
N ARG A 25 15.35 -48.12 -32.72
CA ARG A 25 14.70 -48.62 -33.93
C ARG A 25 13.17 -48.62 -33.89
N GLU A 26 12.58 -47.50 -34.26
CA GLU A 26 11.65 -47.40 -35.40
C GLU A 26 11.16 -45.95 -35.53
N GLY A 27 11.05 -45.50 -36.78
CA GLY A 27 10.84 -44.09 -37.12
C GLY A 27 9.56 -43.53 -36.49
N LEU A 28 9.74 -42.62 -35.53
CA LEU A 28 8.69 -41.75 -35.07
C LEU A 28 9.23 -40.33 -35.16
N THR A 29 8.70 -39.58 -36.12
CA THR A 29 8.77 -38.12 -36.21
C THR A 29 8.48 -37.55 -34.82
N TYR A 30 9.51 -37.11 -34.11
CA TYR A 30 9.38 -36.42 -32.85
C TYR A 30 8.66 -35.10 -33.13
N LEU A 31 7.38 -35.01 -32.77
CA LEU A 31 6.72 -33.73 -32.57
C LEU A 31 7.67 -32.87 -31.73
N LEU A 32 8.00 -31.68 -32.22
CA LEU A 32 8.80 -30.66 -31.54
C LEU A 32 8.07 -30.25 -30.26
N LEU A 33 8.20 -31.06 -29.22
CA LEU A 33 7.71 -30.75 -27.89
C LEU A 33 8.82 -29.97 -27.21
N PHE A 34 8.61 -28.66 -27.05
CA PHE A 34 9.51 -27.80 -26.31
C PHE A 34 9.39 -28.13 -24.82
N TYR A 35 10.45 -28.68 -24.24
CA TYR A 35 10.55 -28.99 -22.81
C TYR A 35 11.61 -28.12 -22.15
N ARG A 36 11.43 -27.86 -20.84
CA ARG A 36 12.46 -27.25 -19.98
C ARG A 36 13.15 -28.36 -19.22
N PHE A 37 14.48 -28.43 -19.33
CA PHE A 37 15.31 -29.41 -18.63
C PHE A 37 16.06 -28.72 -17.48
N TRP A 38 16.12 -29.38 -16.31
CA TRP A 38 16.86 -28.93 -15.14
C TRP A 38 17.73 -30.11 -14.65
N LEU A 39 19.02 -29.87 -14.45
CA LEU A 39 19.93 -30.83 -13.84
C LEU A 39 20.08 -30.49 -12.36
N ILE A 40 19.87 -31.48 -11.48
CA ILE A 40 19.94 -31.30 -10.03
C ILE A 40 20.87 -32.37 -9.48
N ASP A 41 21.98 -31.95 -8.88
CA ASP A 41 22.85 -32.81 -8.08
C ASP A 41 22.43 -32.67 -6.60
N ALA A 42 21.83 -33.72 -6.04
CA ALA A 42 21.31 -33.74 -4.68
C ALA A 42 21.82 -34.98 -3.94
N GLN A 43 22.84 -34.80 -3.09
CA GLN A 43 23.38 -35.87 -2.25
C GLN A 43 22.64 -35.90 -0.90
N GLY A 44 22.20 -37.10 -0.47
CA GLY A 44 21.58 -37.29 0.85
C GLY A 44 20.18 -36.67 1.02
N VAL A 45 19.52 -36.26 -0.07
CA VAL A 45 18.15 -35.74 -0.04
C VAL A 45 17.15 -36.87 -0.28
N PRO A 46 16.22 -37.16 0.64
CA PRO A 46 15.30 -38.29 0.51
C PRO A 46 14.23 -38.10 -0.57
N ASP A 47 13.88 -36.84 -0.89
CA ASP A 47 12.87 -36.50 -1.89
C ASP A 47 13.39 -35.37 -2.82
N VAL A 48 14.12 -35.79 -3.85
CA VAL A 48 14.71 -34.89 -4.85
C VAL A 48 13.63 -34.20 -5.68
N LEU A 49 12.49 -34.85 -5.93
CA LEU A 49 11.39 -34.28 -6.70
C LEU A 49 10.72 -33.12 -5.97
N LYS A 50 10.46 -33.27 -4.67
CA LYS A 50 9.94 -32.17 -3.86
C LYS A 50 10.93 -31.00 -3.80
N LEU A 51 12.21 -31.28 -3.61
CA LEU A 51 13.25 -30.24 -3.64
C LEU A 51 13.28 -29.52 -4.99
N ALA A 52 13.27 -30.26 -6.10
CA ALA A 52 13.24 -29.71 -7.45
C ALA A 52 12.02 -28.81 -7.67
N HIS A 53 10.85 -29.26 -7.23
CA HIS A 53 9.61 -28.52 -7.34
C HIS A 53 9.63 -27.23 -6.50
N ASP A 54 10.14 -27.28 -5.26
CA ASP A 54 10.24 -26.11 -4.39
C ASP A 54 11.23 -25.07 -4.94
N VAL A 55 12.41 -25.51 -5.41
CA VAL A 55 13.40 -24.64 -6.06
C VAL A 55 12.85 -24.05 -7.35
N TYR A 56 12.17 -24.84 -8.19
CA TYR A 56 11.55 -24.36 -9.41
C TYR A 56 10.48 -23.30 -9.12
N ARG A 57 9.62 -23.53 -8.12
CA ARG A 57 8.59 -22.56 -7.70
C ARG A 57 9.22 -21.25 -7.23
N GLU A 58 10.27 -21.31 -6.41
CA GLU A 58 10.97 -20.11 -5.94
C GLU A 58 11.68 -19.37 -7.07
N ALA A 59 12.40 -20.09 -7.93
CA ALA A 59 13.17 -19.50 -9.04
C ALA A 59 12.31 -18.92 -10.16
N THR A 60 11.09 -19.44 -10.36
CA THR A 60 10.14 -18.90 -11.34
C THR A 60 9.27 -17.78 -10.78
N SER A 61 9.35 -17.51 -9.47
CA SER A 61 8.63 -16.41 -8.86
C SER A 61 9.23 -15.07 -9.29
N VAL A 62 8.37 -14.10 -9.58
CA VAL A 62 8.80 -12.77 -10.04
C VAL A 62 9.17 -11.90 -8.84
N PRO A 63 10.44 -11.43 -8.71
CA PRO A 63 10.83 -10.45 -7.72
C PRO A 63 10.38 -9.05 -8.17
N TYR A 64 9.79 -8.30 -7.24
CA TYR A 64 9.40 -6.91 -7.44
C TYR A 64 10.28 -6.01 -6.60
N MET A 65 10.71 -4.90 -7.19
CA MET A 65 11.36 -3.84 -6.45
C MET A 65 10.31 -3.04 -5.68
N SER A 66 10.49 -2.95 -4.36
CA SER A 66 9.52 -2.35 -3.45
C SER A 66 10.24 -1.52 -2.39
N ARG A 67 9.51 -0.58 -1.78
CA ARG A 67 9.98 0.22 -0.64
C ARG A 67 9.08 0.00 0.57
N PHE A 68 9.70 -0.09 1.74
CA PHE A 68 9.02 -0.09 3.02
C PHE A 68 8.96 1.33 3.56
N VAL A 69 7.76 1.82 3.83
CA VAL A 69 7.52 3.14 4.41
C VAL A 69 6.77 2.98 5.72
N VAL A 70 7.22 3.67 6.76
CA VAL A 70 6.68 3.56 8.10
C VAL A 70 6.14 4.91 8.51
N PHE A 71 4.85 4.92 8.81
CA PHE A 71 4.14 6.07 9.31
C PHE A 71 3.80 5.87 10.79
N ALA A 72 3.82 6.92 11.58
CA ALA A 72 3.36 6.88 12.96
C ALA A 72 2.54 8.09 13.37
N LYS A 73 1.65 7.85 14.33
CA LYS A 73 0.84 8.86 15.00
C LYS A 73 0.80 8.54 16.48
N ARG A 74 0.96 9.55 17.34
CA ARG A 74 0.93 9.38 18.79
C ARG A 74 -0.18 10.23 19.39
N ASN A 75 -1.34 9.60 19.55
CA ASN A 75 -2.51 10.21 20.20
C ASN A 75 -2.49 10.00 21.71
N ASP A 76 -1.73 9.01 22.19
CA ASP A 76 -1.64 8.65 23.60
C ASP A 76 -0.20 8.81 24.09
N PRO A 77 0.02 9.21 25.35
CA PRO A 77 1.37 9.33 25.89
C PRO A 77 2.09 7.98 25.98
N ASN A 78 1.34 6.88 26.13
CA ASN A 78 1.90 5.55 26.34
C ASN A 78 1.84 4.67 25.09
N GLU A 79 1.10 5.07 24.05
CA GLU A 79 0.87 4.23 22.87
C GLU A 79 0.97 5.08 21.59
N SER A 80 1.53 4.49 20.54
CA SER A 80 1.59 5.09 19.21
C SER A 80 1.07 4.10 18.17
N LEU A 81 0.24 4.61 17.28
CA LEU A 81 -0.22 3.90 16.11
C LEU A 81 0.89 3.97 15.06
N VAL A 82 1.27 2.81 14.53
CA VAL A 82 2.27 2.68 13.48
C VAL A 82 1.62 1.96 12.30
N ARG A 83 1.87 2.44 11.09
CA ARG A 83 1.39 1.82 9.85
C ARG A 83 2.56 1.61 8.94
N VAL A 84 2.76 0.35 8.55
CA VAL A 84 3.82 -0.03 7.63
C VAL A 84 3.24 -0.32 6.26
N PHE A 85 3.87 0.23 5.24
CA PHE A 85 3.51 0.05 3.85
C PHE A 85 4.65 -0.64 3.10
N CYS A 86 4.28 -1.52 2.17
CA CYS A 86 5.19 -2.08 1.18
C CYS A 86 4.63 -1.75 -0.22
N ILE A 87 5.27 -0.78 -0.89
CA ILE A 87 4.80 -0.17 -2.13
C ILE A 87 5.75 -0.42 -3.29
N THR A 88 5.17 -0.72 -4.46
CA THR A 88 5.89 -1.05 -5.71
C THR A 88 5.91 0.10 -6.72
N ASP A 89 5.19 1.20 -6.46
CA ASP A 89 5.01 2.34 -7.37
C ASP A 89 5.56 3.62 -6.75
N ASP A 90 5.96 4.59 -7.58
CA ASP A 90 6.46 5.92 -7.18
C ASP A 90 5.35 6.89 -6.73
N LYS A 91 4.09 6.42 -6.65
CA LYS A 91 2.95 7.21 -6.12
C LYS A 91 2.88 7.23 -4.59
N GLU A 92 4.03 7.22 -3.93
CA GLU A 92 4.21 7.46 -2.50
C GLU A 92 3.40 8.66 -2.00
N ASN A 93 3.35 9.72 -2.80
CA ASN A 93 2.67 10.99 -2.49
C ASN A 93 1.13 10.92 -2.42
N LYS A 94 0.52 9.73 -2.41
CA LYS A 94 -0.95 9.54 -2.45
C LYS A 94 -1.51 8.65 -1.34
N THR A 95 -0.72 8.29 -0.32
CA THR A 95 -1.29 7.56 0.82
C THR A 95 -2.13 8.53 1.67
N LEU A 96 -3.33 8.10 2.09
CA LEU A 96 -4.24 8.89 2.93
C LEU A 96 -3.65 9.21 4.32
N GLU A 97 -2.49 8.64 4.64
CA GLU A 97 -1.81 8.74 5.94
C GLU A 97 -1.49 10.18 6.33
N MET A 98 -0.98 10.99 5.38
CA MET A 98 -0.73 12.40 5.63
C MET A 98 -2.02 13.19 5.90
N GLN A 99 -3.14 12.79 5.27
CA GLN A 99 -4.45 13.40 5.54
C GLN A 99 -5.03 12.97 6.89
N GLU A 100 -4.62 11.81 7.41
CA GLU A 100 -4.97 11.34 8.76
C GLU A 100 -3.99 11.81 9.85
N HIS A 101 -3.08 12.74 9.51
CA HIS A 101 -2.05 13.29 10.39
C HIS A 101 -1.05 12.24 10.91
N PHE A 102 -0.74 11.23 10.11
CA PHE A 102 0.44 10.40 10.35
C PHE A 102 1.68 11.09 9.80
N ILE A 103 2.80 10.91 10.48
CA ILE A 103 4.12 11.37 10.02
C ILE A 103 4.94 10.19 9.49
N GLU A 104 5.68 10.40 8.41
CA GLU A 104 6.67 9.43 7.95
C GLU A 104 7.86 9.43 8.92
N ILE A 105 8.17 8.28 9.51
CA ILE A 105 9.26 8.14 10.49
C ILE A 105 10.44 7.30 9.98
N ALA A 106 10.23 6.50 8.93
CA ALA A 106 11.30 5.75 8.27
C ALA A 106 10.90 5.31 6.87
N LYS A 107 11.91 5.18 6.01
CA LYS A 107 11.78 4.72 4.63
C LYS A 107 12.98 3.87 4.24
N SER A 108 12.73 2.73 3.60
CA SER A 108 13.79 1.85 3.10
C SER A 108 14.29 2.29 1.72
N LYS A 109 15.51 1.86 1.40
CA LYS A 109 15.93 1.73 0.01
C LYS A 109 15.04 0.72 -0.72
N GLU A 110 15.13 0.73 -2.03
CA GLU A 110 14.50 -0.27 -2.88
C GLU A 110 15.06 -1.67 -2.59
N VAL A 111 14.16 -2.63 -2.38
CA VAL A 111 14.48 -4.01 -2.04
C VAL A 111 13.60 -4.98 -2.81
N GLU A 112 14.13 -6.18 -3.07
CA GLU A 112 13.40 -7.23 -3.77
C GLU A 112 12.41 -7.94 -2.83
N VAL A 113 11.14 -7.96 -3.25
CA VAL A 113 10.06 -8.66 -2.57
C VAL A 113 9.31 -9.52 -3.58
N ILE A 114 9.10 -10.79 -3.25
CA ILE A 114 8.46 -11.74 -4.15
C ILE A 114 6.95 -11.71 -3.94
N ASN A 115 6.18 -11.59 -5.03
CA ASN A 115 4.73 -11.57 -4.98
C ASN A 115 4.14 -12.85 -4.36
N GLY A 116 3.23 -12.68 -3.41
CA GLY A 116 2.61 -13.77 -2.65
C GLY A 116 3.39 -14.19 -1.40
N ASN A 117 4.60 -13.69 -1.18
CA ASN A 117 5.35 -14.01 0.03
C ASN A 117 4.78 -13.30 1.26
N THR A 118 4.79 -14.03 2.37
CA THR A 118 4.50 -13.49 3.69
C THR A 118 5.74 -12.77 4.23
N ILE A 119 5.55 -11.52 4.67
CA ILE A 119 6.58 -10.69 5.27
C ILE A 119 6.32 -10.62 6.76
N TYR A 120 7.33 -10.93 7.54
CA TYR A 120 7.30 -10.84 8.99
C TYR A 120 7.96 -9.54 9.44
N LEU A 121 7.36 -8.90 10.43
CA LEU A 121 7.85 -7.69 11.06
C LEU A 121 8.19 -8.00 12.52
N ASP A 122 9.43 -7.73 12.90
CA ASP A 122 9.88 -7.79 14.28
C ASP A 122 10.34 -6.41 14.77
N LEU A 123 10.15 -6.14 16.06
CA LEU A 123 10.53 -4.89 16.70
C LEU A 123 11.60 -5.16 17.76
N GLN A 124 12.81 -4.72 17.48
CA GLN A 124 13.91 -4.73 18.43
C GLN A 124 14.02 -3.34 19.10
N SER A 125 13.63 -3.25 20.37
CA SER A 125 13.73 -2.03 21.16
C SER A 125 13.84 -2.33 22.65
N ASN A 126 14.47 -1.42 23.39
CA ASN A 126 14.49 -1.44 24.85
C ASN A 126 13.23 -0.80 25.45
N ASN A 127 12.74 0.27 24.84
CA ASN A 127 11.66 1.11 25.36
C ASN A 127 10.30 0.87 24.66
N LEU A 128 10.30 0.29 23.46
CA LEU A 128 9.07 0.00 22.71
C LEU A 128 8.68 -1.46 22.80
N GLN A 129 7.37 -1.71 22.87
CA GLN A 129 6.79 -3.05 22.81
C GLN A 129 5.63 -3.09 21.81
N ALA A 130 5.68 -4.01 20.86
CA ALA A 130 4.57 -4.26 19.97
C ALA A 130 3.40 -4.91 20.71
N ILE A 131 2.21 -4.32 20.59
CA ILE A 131 0.97 -4.89 21.10
C ILE A 131 0.44 -5.86 20.04
N VAL A 132 0.57 -7.15 20.30
CA VAL A 132 0.03 -8.24 19.49
C VAL A 132 -0.89 -9.11 20.34
N LYS A 133 -1.90 -9.74 19.73
CA LYS A 133 -2.70 -10.74 20.45
C LYS A 133 -1.84 -11.96 20.77
N THR A 134 -2.21 -12.69 21.81
CA THR A 134 -1.53 -13.92 22.19
C THR A 134 -1.40 -14.88 21.00
N ASN A 135 -0.19 -15.36 20.73
CA ASN A 135 0.20 -16.21 19.60
C ASN A 135 0.16 -15.57 18.19
N GLU A 136 -0.12 -14.28 18.06
CA GLU A 136 -0.06 -13.57 16.77
C GLU A 136 1.34 -13.00 16.50
N GLN A 137 1.70 -12.87 15.22
CA GLN A 137 2.92 -12.18 14.76
C GLN A 137 2.51 -11.03 13.85
N LEU A 138 3.31 -9.96 13.83
CA LEU A 138 3.11 -8.87 12.89
C LEU A 138 3.53 -9.34 11.50
N THR A 139 2.55 -9.54 10.62
CA THR A 139 2.80 -10.06 9.28
C THR A 139 1.80 -9.55 8.25
N PHE A 140 2.22 -9.45 7.00
CA PHE A 140 1.34 -9.21 5.86
C PHE A 140 1.84 -10.00 4.64
N THR A 141 0.93 -10.33 3.72
CA THR A 141 1.30 -10.94 2.45
C THR A 141 1.53 -9.86 1.40
N PHE A 142 2.71 -9.83 0.80
CA PHE A 142 3.02 -8.89 -0.26
C PHE A 142 2.28 -9.28 -1.55
N ARG A 143 1.55 -8.31 -2.12
CA ARG A 143 0.88 -8.40 -3.41
C ARG A 143 1.35 -7.23 -4.28
N ALA A 144 1.95 -7.55 -5.43
CA ALA A 144 2.41 -6.54 -6.37
C ALA A 144 1.25 -5.66 -6.87
N PHE A 145 1.53 -4.38 -7.12
CA PHE A 145 0.56 -3.38 -7.59
C PHE A 145 -0.68 -3.18 -6.70
N ARG A 146 -0.60 -3.64 -5.44
CA ARG A 146 -1.61 -3.40 -4.41
C ARG A 146 -0.97 -2.69 -3.23
N GLU A 147 -1.80 -1.97 -2.48
CA GLU A 147 -1.40 -1.40 -1.20
C GLU A 147 -1.27 -2.52 -0.17
N ASN A 148 -0.03 -2.81 0.23
CA ASN A 148 0.26 -3.77 1.30
C ASN A 148 0.46 -2.98 2.59
N ARG A 149 -0.55 -3.01 3.46
CA ARG A 149 -0.61 -2.21 4.69
C ARG A 149 -0.67 -3.11 5.92
N LEU A 150 0.15 -2.81 6.91
CA LEU A 150 0.18 -3.47 8.21
C LEU A 150 0.03 -2.43 9.33
N PRO A 151 -1.16 -2.31 9.93
CA PRO A 151 -1.35 -1.50 11.13
C PRO A 151 -0.80 -2.25 12.35
N CYS A 152 -0.07 -1.53 13.20
CA CYS A 152 0.43 -2.03 14.47
C CYS A 152 0.37 -0.94 15.54
N ILE A 153 0.41 -1.34 16.82
CA ILE A 153 0.39 -0.41 17.95
C ILE A 153 1.63 -0.70 18.79
N PHE A 154 2.43 0.33 19.05
CA PHE A 154 3.60 0.24 19.90
C PHE A 154 3.36 0.96 21.22
N ARG A 155 3.59 0.23 22.31
CA ARG A 155 3.55 0.76 23.67
C ARG A 155 4.94 1.23 24.08
N ILE A 156 4.98 2.37 24.75
CA ILE A 156 6.18 2.99 25.30
C ILE A 156 6.25 2.60 26.79
N ARG A 157 7.38 2.04 27.22
CA ARG A 157 7.56 1.53 28.59
C ARG A 157 7.97 2.62 29.56
N ASP A 158 8.90 3.46 29.14
CA ASP A 158 9.47 4.56 29.89
C ASP A 158 9.33 5.86 29.10
N TYR A 159 8.59 6.81 29.66
CA TYR A 159 8.34 8.11 29.05
C TYR A 159 9.57 9.03 29.06
N GLN A 160 10.52 8.80 29.97
CA GLN A 160 11.74 9.62 30.09
C GLN A 160 12.80 9.22 29.06
N GLN A 161 12.69 8.04 28.46
CA GLN A 161 13.61 7.56 27.44
C GLN A 161 13.04 7.81 26.04
N ASP A 162 13.92 8.06 25.07
CA ASP A 162 13.51 8.23 23.68
C ASP A 162 12.78 6.98 23.15
N ALA A 163 11.72 7.22 22.39
CA ALA A 163 10.86 6.19 21.83
C ALA A 163 11.46 5.64 20.52
N ILE A 164 12.64 5.01 20.62
CA ILE A 164 13.45 4.52 19.48
C ILE A 164 13.30 3.00 19.35
N GLY A 165 13.24 2.51 18.12
CA GLY A 165 13.25 1.07 17.84
C GLY A 165 13.86 0.74 16.49
N ARG A 166 14.15 -0.54 16.27
CA ARG A 166 14.56 -1.09 14.97
C ARG A 166 13.53 -2.09 14.50
N LEU A 167 12.95 -1.82 13.33
CA LEU A 167 12.06 -2.72 12.61
C LEU A 167 12.87 -3.63 11.71
N ILE A 168 12.59 -4.93 11.78
CA ILE A 168 13.25 -5.97 11.00
C ILE A 168 12.19 -6.65 10.12
N PHE A 169 12.39 -6.61 8.82
CA PHE A 169 11.52 -7.26 7.84
C PHE A 169 12.17 -8.55 7.38
N SER A 170 11.48 -9.69 7.46
CA SER A 170 12.05 -11.00 7.08
C SER A 170 11.07 -11.86 6.27
N LYS A 171 11.63 -12.81 5.51
CA LYS A 171 10.87 -13.84 4.78
C LYS A 171 10.45 -15.02 5.66
N ASP A 172 11.13 -15.22 6.79
CA ASP A 172 10.83 -16.27 7.78
C ASP A 172 10.47 -15.64 9.14
N ASN A 173 9.69 -16.37 9.93
CA ASN A 173 9.06 -15.93 11.17
C ASN A 173 9.99 -15.84 12.39
N GLY A 174 11.30 -16.08 12.21
CA GLY A 174 12.32 -16.10 13.27
C GLY A 174 12.14 -17.17 14.35
N ARG A 175 10.94 -17.78 14.46
CA ARG A 175 10.55 -18.80 15.44
C ARG A 175 10.95 -20.21 15.03
N LEU A 176 11.31 -20.44 13.77
CA LEU A 176 11.91 -21.70 13.30
C LEU A 176 13.39 -21.87 13.69
N THR A 177 13.91 -21.03 14.58
CA THR A 177 15.23 -21.20 15.22
C THR A 177 15.26 -22.24 16.34
N SER A 178 14.11 -22.84 16.73
CA SER A 178 14.04 -23.88 17.76
C SER A 178 13.87 -25.31 17.22
N MET A 179 13.79 -25.52 15.90
CA MET A 179 13.81 -26.86 15.32
C MET A 179 15.17 -27.08 14.65
N PRO A 180 15.96 -28.11 15.04
CA PRO A 180 17.21 -28.41 14.37
C PRO A 180 16.86 -28.89 12.95
N ARG A 181 16.92 -27.97 11.99
CA ARG A 181 16.87 -28.33 10.57
C ARG A 181 18.16 -29.12 10.30
N THR A 182 17.98 -30.32 9.78
CA THR A 182 19.02 -31.31 9.49
C THR A 182 20.24 -30.64 8.87
N ALA A 183 21.34 -30.60 9.62
CA ALA A 183 22.61 -30.09 9.16
C ALA A 183 23.03 -30.86 7.90
N SER A 184 23.38 -30.14 6.83
CA SER A 184 24.08 -30.73 5.71
C SER A 184 25.49 -31.12 6.19
N PHE A 185 25.73 -32.41 6.36
CA PHE A 185 27.05 -32.94 6.69
C PHE A 185 27.93 -32.88 5.44
N THR A 186 28.72 -31.82 5.27
CA THR A 186 29.86 -31.87 4.34
C THR A 186 31.03 -32.50 5.09
N MET A 187 31.33 -33.76 4.77
CA MET A 187 32.49 -34.46 5.31
C MET A 187 33.76 -33.88 4.67
N ILE A 188 34.46 -33.00 5.40
CA ILE A 188 35.86 -32.68 5.13
C ILE A 188 36.66 -33.17 6.33
N ASN A 189 37.46 -34.22 6.10
CA ASN A 189 38.48 -34.76 6.99
C ASN A 189 38.03 -35.15 8.42
N GLY A 190 37.43 -36.34 8.54
CA GLY A 190 37.64 -37.25 9.67
C GLY A 190 37.23 -36.84 11.09
N ASN A 191 36.79 -35.61 11.34
CA ASN A 191 36.39 -35.12 12.66
C ASN A 191 34.94 -34.60 12.61
N LEU A 192 34.07 -35.14 13.46
CA LEU A 192 32.69 -34.66 13.65
C LEU A 192 32.70 -33.21 14.15
N PRO A 193 32.07 -32.25 13.47
CA PRO A 193 31.82 -30.94 14.06
C PRO A 193 30.62 -31.03 15.00
N SER A 194 30.87 -30.80 16.28
CA SER A 194 29.86 -30.68 17.35
C SER A 194 29.17 -29.32 17.27
N SER A 195 28.28 -29.12 16.31
CA SER A 195 27.16 -28.16 16.33
C SER A 195 26.49 -28.12 14.94
N PRO A 196 25.16 -28.08 14.84
CA PRO A 196 24.51 -27.80 13.56
C PRO A 196 24.85 -26.36 13.16
N MET A 197 25.74 -26.20 12.18
CA MET A 197 25.93 -24.91 11.49
C MET A 197 24.63 -24.59 10.76
N ILE A 198 23.84 -23.68 11.32
CA ILE A 198 22.74 -23.02 10.63
C ILE A 198 23.38 -22.20 9.50
N ASP A 199 22.99 -22.44 8.25
CA ASP A 199 23.40 -21.60 7.12
C ASP A 199 22.92 -20.16 7.37
N PRO A 200 23.82 -19.17 7.57
CA PRO A 200 23.45 -17.80 7.86
C PRO A 200 22.62 -17.13 6.75
N GLN A 201 22.58 -17.70 5.55
CA GLN A 201 21.81 -17.17 4.41
C GLN A 201 20.30 -17.38 4.54
N LEU A 202 19.83 -18.31 5.39
CA LEU A 202 18.40 -18.63 5.54
C LEU A 202 17.63 -17.71 6.50
N LEU A 203 18.32 -16.79 7.19
CA LEU A 203 17.74 -15.79 8.10
C LEU A 203 18.00 -14.36 7.60
N GLN A 204 18.02 -14.16 6.29
CA GLN A 204 18.31 -12.85 5.73
C GLN A 204 17.10 -11.91 5.90
N ALA A 205 17.27 -10.90 6.76
CA ALA A 205 16.36 -9.76 6.80
C ALA A 205 16.32 -9.10 5.42
N ILE A 206 15.11 -8.85 4.92
CA ILE A 206 14.84 -8.11 3.68
C ILE A 206 15.36 -6.68 3.84
N CYS A 207 15.01 -6.03 4.95
CA CYS A 207 15.57 -4.75 5.33
C CYS A 207 15.42 -4.49 6.82
N ASN A 208 16.18 -3.52 7.30
CA ASN A 208 16.12 -3.02 8.66
C ASN A 208 15.88 -1.52 8.64
N LEU A 209 14.94 -1.03 9.44
CA LEU A 209 14.63 0.39 9.56
C LEU A 209 14.72 0.83 11.01
N ASN A 210 15.51 1.86 11.28
CA ASN A 210 15.49 2.53 12.57
C ASN A 210 14.33 3.53 12.57
N ILE A 211 13.57 3.54 13.66
CA ILE A 211 12.41 4.39 13.83
C ILE A 211 12.53 5.20 15.12
N VAL A 212 11.97 6.41 15.09
CA VAL A 212 11.76 7.25 16.27
C VAL A 212 10.30 7.65 16.25
N LEU A 213 9.55 7.31 17.31
CA LEU A 213 8.14 7.67 17.39
C LEU A 213 7.98 9.18 17.64
N PRO A 214 6.90 9.82 17.12
CA PRO A 214 6.62 11.21 17.40
C PRO A 214 6.48 11.51 18.89
N THR A 215 6.70 12.76 19.26
CA THR A 215 6.41 13.27 20.61
C THR A 215 4.89 13.36 20.82
N TYR A 216 4.45 13.15 22.05
CA TYR A 216 3.06 13.37 22.43
C TYR A 216 2.87 14.85 22.74
N ASP A 217 2.00 15.52 22.00
CA ASP A 217 1.63 16.92 22.22
C ASP A 217 0.13 17.03 22.42
N ARG A 218 -0.28 17.22 23.68
CA ARG A 218 -1.71 17.30 24.06
C ARG A 218 -2.40 18.51 23.44
N ASP A 219 -1.74 19.66 23.42
CA ASP A 219 -2.37 20.91 22.97
C ASP A 219 -2.64 20.86 21.46
N SER A 220 -1.71 20.28 20.70
CA SER A 220 -1.89 20.02 19.27
C SER A 220 -3.04 19.05 19.00
N LEU A 221 -3.14 17.95 19.76
CA LEU A 221 -4.22 16.97 19.63
C LEU A 221 -5.59 17.57 19.96
N GLU A 222 -5.71 18.34 21.05
CA GLU A 222 -6.96 19.02 21.40
C GLU A 222 -7.39 20.01 20.31
N ASN A 223 -6.44 20.74 19.72
CA ASN A 223 -6.72 21.66 18.63
C ASN A 223 -7.20 20.93 17.36
N GLU A 224 -6.57 19.80 16.99
CA GLU A 224 -7.03 18.95 15.90
C GLU A 224 -8.44 18.42 16.13
N GLU A 225 -8.74 17.96 17.35
CA GLU A 225 -10.07 17.46 17.71
C GLU A 225 -11.13 18.55 17.65
N ARG A 226 -10.81 19.78 18.11
CA ARG A 226 -11.70 20.95 17.96
C ARG A 226 -11.98 21.25 16.49
N ILE A 227 -10.96 21.23 15.63
CA ILE A 227 -11.12 21.44 14.19
C ILE A 227 -11.97 20.32 13.56
N ARG A 228 -11.72 19.06 13.90
CA ARG A 228 -12.53 17.92 13.44
C ARG A 228 -13.98 18.01 13.91
N ALA A 229 -14.22 18.43 15.15
CA ALA A 229 -15.55 18.65 15.70
C ALA A 229 -16.27 19.79 14.96
N LEU A 230 -15.59 20.90 14.66
CA LEU A 230 -16.14 22.00 13.86
C LEU A 230 -16.55 21.52 12.45
N HIS A 231 -15.71 20.71 11.78
CA HIS A 231 -16.06 20.12 10.48
C HIS A 231 -17.17 19.05 10.57
N ALA A 232 -17.24 18.32 11.67
CA ALA A 232 -18.33 17.36 11.92
C ALA A 232 -19.65 18.09 12.17
N VAL A 233 -19.64 19.23 12.86
CA VAL A 233 -20.80 20.12 12.99
C VAL A 233 -21.17 20.74 11.65
N ASP A 234 -20.23 21.15 10.80
CA ASP A 234 -20.56 21.59 9.42
C ASP A 234 -21.23 20.45 8.62
N ARG A 235 -20.77 19.20 8.76
CA ARG A 235 -21.40 18.03 8.10
C ARG A 235 -22.73 17.57 8.72
N GLY A 236 -22.87 17.66 10.04
CA GLY A 236 -24.06 17.30 10.81
C GLY A 236 -25.15 18.37 10.71
N SER A 237 -24.76 19.64 10.77
CA SER A 237 -25.60 20.79 10.42
C SER A 237 -26.02 20.69 8.97
N ARG A 238 -25.11 20.31 8.05
CA ARG A 238 -25.53 19.99 6.68
C ARG A 238 -26.57 18.89 6.61
N LEU A 239 -26.61 17.87 7.48
CA LEU A 239 -27.58 16.76 7.43
C LEU A 239 -28.94 17.09 8.08
N ASP A 240 -28.95 17.86 9.17
CA ASP A 240 -30.20 18.36 9.80
C ASP A 240 -30.81 19.54 9.01
N SER A 241 -29.98 20.26 8.24
CA SER A 241 -30.41 21.38 7.39
C SER A 241 -31.17 20.96 6.11
N TRP A 242 -31.26 19.65 5.78
CA TRP A 242 -32.10 19.18 4.66
C TRP A 242 -33.60 19.18 4.99
N LYS A 243 -33.99 19.41 6.25
CA LYS A 243 -35.39 19.30 6.67
C LYS A 243 -36.16 20.59 6.81
N SER A 244 -35.57 21.80 6.75
CA SER A 244 -36.42 22.98 7.00
C SER A 244 -36.16 24.32 6.31
N ASP A 245 -35.02 24.63 5.66
CA ASP A 245 -34.92 25.97 5.02
C ASP A 245 -33.81 26.14 3.96
N ASP A 246 -32.82 25.25 3.90
CA ASP A 246 -31.55 25.53 3.23
C ASP A 246 -31.46 25.02 1.78
N MET A 247 -32.50 24.32 1.31
CA MET A 247 -32.64 23.94 -0.11
C MET A 247 -32.79 25.18 -1.02
N TYR A 248 -33.13 26.35 -0.45
CA TYR A 248 -33.18 27.63 -1.17
C TYR A 248 -31.84 28.37 -1.24
N ARG A 249 -30.87 28.07 -0.35
CA ARG A 249 -29.56 28.77 -0.34
C ARG A 249 -28.46 28.01 -1.06
N LYS A 250 -28.54 26.67 -1.11
CA LYS A 250 -27.46 25.84 -1.66
C LYS A 250 -27.50 25.62 -3.18
N GLY A 251 -28.53 26.12 -3.85
CA GLY A 251 -28.57 26.30 -5.30
C GLY A 251 -27.78 27.51 -5.81
N GLU A 252 -27.20 28.34 -4.91
CA GLU A 252 -26.22 29.35 -5.29
C GLU A 252 -24.85 28.69 -5.62
N ILE A 253 -24.76 28.03 -6.77
CA ILE A 253 -23.62 28.33 -7.64
C ILE A 253 -23.78 29.82 -7.91
N ARG A 254 -23.03 30.63 -7.15
CA ARG A 254 -23.29 32.05 -6.88
C ARG A 254 -23.86 32.77 -8.11
N LEU A 255 -25.18 32.87 -8.17
CA LEU A 255 -25.88 33.65 -9.20
C LEU A 255 -25.36 35.09 -9.21
N THR A 256 -24.85 35.55 -8.07
CA THR A 256 -24.12 36.80 -7.90
C THR A 256 -22.81 36.87 -8.68
N ASP A 257 -22.04 35.79 -8.76
CA ASP A 257 -20.80 35.73 -9.53
C ASP A 257 -21.10 35.60 -11.03
N ILE A 258 -22.14 34.84 -11.39
CA ILE A 258 -22.62 34.73 -12.79
C ILE A 258 -23.17 36.08 -13.25
N ALA A 259 -24.05 36.72 -12.48
CA ALA A 259 -24.59 38.05 -12.76
C ALA A 259 -23.48 39.10 -12.90
N ARG A 260 -22.44 39.03 -12.07
CA ARG A 260 -21.27 39.92 -12.19
C ARG A 260 -20.45 39.65 -13.45
N SER A 261 -20.35 38.39 -13.88
CA SER A 261 -19.67 38.04 -15.14
C SER A 261 -20.47 38.40 -16.39
N LEU A 262 -21.81 38.42 -16.30
CA LEU A 262 -22.70 38.80 -17.41
C LEU A 262 -22.64 40.29 -17.72
N GLY A 263 -22.41 41.15 -16.71
CA GLY A 263 -22.20 42.58 -16.94
C GLY A 263 -23.33 43.22 -17.75
N ALA A 264 -23.01 43.88 -18.87
CA ALA A 264 -23.99 44.53 -19.74
C ALA A 264 -24.72 43.58 -20.70
N ASP A 265 -24.28 42.31 -20.80
CA ASP A 265 -24.79 41.34 -21.77
C ASP A 265 -26.01 40.54 -21.25
N TRP A 266 -26.44 40.81 -20.01
CA TRP A 266 -27.59 40.16 -19.40
C TRP A 266 -28.94 40.32 -20.15
N PRO A 267 -29.23 41.42 -20.89
CA PRO A 267 -30.48 41.54 -21.64
C PRO A 267 -30.55 40.56 -22.82
N VAL A 268 -29.40 40.26 -23.45
CA VAL A 268 -29.31 39.27 -24.54
C VAL A 268 -29.59 37.88 -24.00
N LEU A 269 -29.06 37.56 -22.81
CA LEU A 269 -29.37 36.31 -22.13
C LEU A 269 -30.85 36.24 -21.74
N ALA A 270 -31.46 37.34 -21.31
CA ALA A 270 -32.87 37.36 -20.92
C ALA A 270 -33.80 37.03 -22.11
N ALA A 271 -33.46 37.49 -23.32
CA ALA A 271 -34.19 37.13 -24.55
C ALA A 271 -34.09 35.63 -24.87
N GLU A 272 -32.92 35.03 -24.69
CA GLU A 272 -32.69 33.58 -24.88
C GLU A 272 -33.41 32.74 -23.81
N LEU A 273 -33.61 33.30 -22.61
CA LEU A 273 -34.38 32.69 -21.51
C LEU A 273 -35.90 32.90 -21.66
N GLU A 274 -36.36 33.39 -22.81
CA GLU A 274 -37.75 33.65 -23.18
C GLU A 274 -38.44 34.74 -22.34
N LEU A 275 -37.69 35.70 -21.78
CA LEU A 275 -38.30 36.90 -21.18
C LEU A 275 -38.69 37.90 -22.27
N THR A 276 -39.81 38.58 -22.09
CA THR A 276 -40.28 39.62 -23.02
C THR A 276 -39.49 40.93 -22.87
N GLU A 277 -39.39 41.73 -23.95
CA GLU A 277 -38.68 43.02 -23.90
C GLU A 277 -39.27 43.98 -22.85
N GLU A 278 -40.57 43.87 -22.57
CA GLU A 278 -41.26 44.65 -21.51
C GLU A 278 -40.83 44.23 -20.10
N GLU A 279 -40.59 42.93 -19.86
CA GLU A 279 -40.09 42.43 -18.57
C GLU A 279 -38.62 42.81 -18.36
N VAL A 280 -37.81 42.78 -19.43
CA VAL A 280 -36.40 43.19 -19.38
C VAL A 280 -36.27 44.68 -19.10
N THR A 281 -37.06 45.53 -19.78
CA THR A 281 -37.06 46.98 -19.53
C THR A 281 -37.55 47.32 -18.14
N LYS A 282 -38.55 46.61 -17.62
CA LYS A 282 -38.99 46.75 -16.23
C LYS A 282 -37.91 46.36 -15.21
N LEU A 283 -37.24 45.23 -15.41
CA LEU A 283 -36.15 44.79 -14.53
C LEU A 283 -34.97 45.76 -14.54
N MET A 284 -34.69 46.37 -15.70
CA MET A 284 -33.65 47.38 -15.84
C MET A 284 -34.00 48.67 -15.07
N ASP A 285 -35.24 49.15 -15.17
CA ASP A 285 -35.70 50.37 -14.49
C ASP A 285 -35.79 50.17 -12.96
N GLU A 286 -36.24 49.00 -12.51
CA GLU A 286 -36.43 48.69 -11.08
C GLU A 286 -35.13 48.31 -10.35
N HIS A 287 -34.17 47.68 -11.02
CA HIS A 287 -33.02 47.06 -10.36
C HIS A 287 -31.63 47.48 -10.90
N GLY A 288 -31.57 48.23 -12.01
CA GLY A 288 -30.34 48.82 -12.54
C GLY A 288 -29.18 47.81 -12.64
N GLU A 289 -28.08 48.09 -11.92
CA GLU A 289 -26.87 47.24 -11.91
C GLU A 289 -27.09 45.81 -11.38
N ASN A 290 -28.16 45.59 -10.60
CA ASN A 290 -28.51 44.28 -10.06
C ASN A 290 -29.59 43.55 -10.89
N ALA A 291 -30.00 44.11 -12.04
CA ALA A 291 -31.04 43.53 -12.88
C ALA A 291 -30.69 42.11 -13.36
N ALA A 292 -29.42 41.86 -13.70
CA ALA A 292 -28.94 40.52 -14.10
C ALA A 292 -29.17 39.45 -13.01
N LEU A 293 -28.94 39.79 -11.74
CA LEU A 293 -29.15 38.86 -10.62
C LEU A 293 -30.64 38.58 -10.38
N HIS A 294 -31.48 39.62 -10.50
CA HIS A 294 -32.92 39.49 -10.30
C HIS A 294 -33.57 38.71 -11.45
N MET A 295 -33.10 38.90 -12.69
CA MET A 295 -33.49 38.10 -13.84
C MET A 295 -33.18 36.60 -13.63
N LEU A 296 -31.94 36.27 -13.20
CA LEU A 296 -31.57 34.87 -12.95
C LEU A 296 -32.39 34.24 -11.82
N ARG A 297 -32.71 35.01 -10.77
CA ARG A 297 -33.61 34.57 -9.68
C ARG A 297 -35.04 34.36 -10.17
N TYR A 298 -35.52 35.23 -11.06
CA TYR A 298 -36.84 35.10 -11.66
C TYR A 298 -36.93 33.85 -12.55
N TRP A 299 -35.91 33.63 -13.39
CA TRP A 299 -35.82 32.45 -14.25
C TRP A 299 -35.75 31.15 -13.44
N LEU A 300 -34.90 31.09 -12.41
CA LEU A 300 -34.78 29.92 -11.54
C LEU A 300 -36.10 29.61 -10.82
N LYS A 301 -36.84 30.64 -10.42
CA LYS A 301 -38.17 30.48 -9.80
C LYS A 301 -39.23 30.02 -10.79
N SER A 302 -39.15 30.45 -12.04
CA SER A 302 -40.11 30.10 -13.10
C SER A 302 -39.89 28.67 -13.61
N ARG A 303 -38.64 28.23 -13.82
CA ARG A 303 -38.31 26.89 -14.37
C ARG A 303 -37.91 25.83 -13.34
N GLY A 304 -37.65 26.19 -12.08
CA GLY A 304 -37.54 25.25 -10.96
C GLY A 304 -36.52 24.13 -11.18
N ARG A 305 -36.99 22.88 -11.37
CA ARG A 305 -36.15 21.68 -11.54
C ARG A 305 -35.65 21.46 -12.97
N ASP A 306 -36.21 22.16 -13.95
CA ASP A 306 -35.79 22.12 -15.36
C ASP A 306 -34.78 23.23 -15.70
N ALA A 307 -34.35 23.99 -14.69
CA ALA A 307 -33.29 24.99 -14.75
C ALA A 307 -31.93 24.34 -14.43
N THR A 308 -31.42 23.53 -15.36
CA THR A 308 -30.08 22.90 -15.29
C THR A 308 -29.13 23.47 -16.31
#